data_AF-A0A0Q6ZD99-F1
#
_entry.id   AF-A0A0Q6ZD99-F1
#
_cell.length_a   1.000
_cell.length_b   1.000
_cell.length_c   1.000
_cell.angle_alpha   90.00
_cell.angle_beta   90.00
_cell.angle_gamma   90.00
#
_symmetry.space_group_name_H-M   'P 1'
#
loop_
_entity.id
_entity.type
_entity.pdbx_description
1 polymer ?
#
loop_
_entity_poly.entity_id
_entity_poly.type
_entity_poly.pdbx_seq_one_letter_code
_entity_poly.pdbx_strand_id
1 'polypeptide(L)'
;MLPSHMLRMVKICVSGDYFDPAVREKIKRQCIPILSKHRREVLAGSYSGRQSRPTGFASKMLADAKLIRRTLMHAHQHLMKAEPITNVVSFNSASRRCSVAAAASA
;
A
#
# COMPACT_ATOMS: atom_id res chain seq x y z
N MET A 1 -12.66 1.70 15.77
CA MET A 1 -12.07 3.02 15.54
C MET A 1 -10.71 2.78 14.93
N LEU A 2 -10.38 3.49 13.85
CA LEU A 2 -9.05 3.41 13.26
C LEU A 2 -7.98 3.81 14.28
N PRO A 3 -7.02 2.94 14.62
CA PRO A 3 -5.98 3.26 15.59
C PRO A 3 -5.17 4.50 15.19
N SER A 4 -4.67 5.25 16.17
CA SER A 4 -3.90 6.49 15.95
C SER A 4 -2.68 6.29 15.05
N HIS A 5 -1.98 5.15 15.18
CA HIS A 5 -0.86 4.81 14.31
C HIS A 5 -1.28 4.59 12.85
N MET A 6 -2.47 4.02 12.61
CA MET A 6 -3.03 3.84 11.27
C MET A 6 -3.43 5.19 10.66
N LEU A 7 -4.02 6.10 11.45
CA LEU A 7 -4.30 7.48 11.01
C LEU A 7 -3.02 8.22 10.61
N ARG A 8 -1.92 8.01 11.33
CA ARG A 8 -0.62 8.57 10.96
C ARG A 8 -0.11 8.02 9.62
N MET A 9 -0.26 6.72 9.37
CA MET A 9 0.08 6.12 8.07
C MET A 9 -0.81 6.66 6.95
N VAL A 10 -2.11 6.84 7.20
CA VAL A 10 -3.03 7.48 6.26
C VAL A 10 -2.56 8.89 5.92
N LYS A 11 -2.20 9.69 6.93
CA LYS A 11 -1.67 11.05 6.72
C LYS A 11 -0.40 11.04 5.86
N ILE A 12 0.52 10.11 6.10
CA ILE A 12 1.74 9.97 5.28
C ILE A 12 1.39 9.63 3.82
N CYS A 13 0.40 8.76 3.59
CA CYS A 13 -0.07 8.40 2.24
C CYS A 13 -0.94 9.46 1.53
N VAL A 14 -1.31 10.55 2.20
CA VAL A 14 -2.12 11.63 1.59
C VAL A 14 -1.30 12.89 1.43
N SER A 15 -0.52 13.25 2.46
CA SER A 15 0.20 14.51 2.54
C SER A 15 1.72 14.34 2.48
N GLY A 16 2.23 13.11 2.38
CA GLY A 16 3.66 12.86 2.23
C GLY A 16 4.17 13.36 0.88
N ASP A 17 5.42 13.81 0.86
CA ASP A 17 6.09 14.17 -0.39
C ASP A 17 6.48 12.90 -1.16
N TYR A 18 5.86 12.68 -2.32
CA TYR A 18 6.11 11.51 -3.16
C TYR A 18 7.39 11.61 -4.00
N PHE A 19 7.98 12.81 -4.09
CA PHE A 19 9.26 13.03 -4.76
C PHE A 19 10.44 12.62 -3.86
N ASP A 20 10.27 12.66 -2.53
CA ASP A 20 11.27 12.16 -1.59
C ASP A 20 11.34 10.61 -1.63
N PRO A 21 12.49 10.02 -2.01
CA PRO A 21 12.67 8.57 -2.05
C PRO A 21 12.48 7.90 -0.67
N ALA A 22 12.82 8.57 0.43
CA ALA A 22 12.66 8.00 1.78
C ALA A 22 11.18 7.89 2.17
N VAL A 23 10.37 8.90 1.84
CA VAL A 23 8.91 8.87 2.04
C VAL A 23 8.27 7.83 1.14
N ARG A 24 8.70 7.74 -0.13
CA ARG A 24 8.22 6.73 -1.07
C ARG A 24 8.48 5.31 -0.59
N GLU A 25 9.70 5.00 -0.15
CA GLU A 25 10.05 3.68 0.39
C GLU A 25 9.24 3.36 1.65
N LYS A 26 9.04 4.34 2.54
CA LYS A 26 8.21 4.18 3.73
C LYS A 26 6.75 3.86 3.39
N ILE A 27 6.18 4.57 2.42
CA ILE A 27 4.81 4.31 1.94
C ILE A 27 4.69 2.90 1.38
N LYS A 28 5.65 2.48 0.53
CA LYS A 28 5.66 1.16 -0.13
C LYS A 28 5.86 0.01 0.85
N ARG A 29 6.87 0.10 1.73
CA ARG A 29 7.27 -1.01 2.60
C ARG A 29 6.48 -1.11 3.88
N GLN A 30 5.94 0.01 4.39
CA GLN A 30 5.25 0.04 5.67
C GLN A 30 3.78 0.40 5.53
N CYS A 31 3.46 1.59 5.01
CA CYS A 31 2.10 2.10 5.07
C CYS A 31 1.11 1.27 4.25
N ILE A 32 1.42 0.97 2.98
CA ILE A 32 0.53 0.20 2.10
C ILE A 32 0.26 -1.22 2.65
N PRO A 33 1.27 -2.04 3.01
CA PRO A 33 1.03 -3.38 3.53
C PRO A 33 0.20 -3.39 4.81
N ILE A 34 0.51 -2.50 5.76
CA ILE A 34 -0.14 -2.44 7.07
C ILE A 34 -1.60 -1.98 6.92
N LEU A 35 -1.85 -0.91 6.16
CA LEU A 35 -3.21 -0.41 5.91
C LEU A 35 -4.06 -1.44 5.14
N SER A 36 -3.47 -2.11 4.14
CA SER A 36 -4.14 -3.18 3.39
C SER A 36 -4.51 -4.37 4.27
N LYS A 37 -3.57 -4.83 5.12
CA LYS A 37 -3.81 -5.90 6.09
C LYS A 37 -4.94 -5.53 7.05
N HIS A 38 -4.86 -4.35 7.68
CA HIS A 38 -5.88 -3.89 8.61
C HIS A 38 -7.28 -3.80 7.96
N ARG A 39 -7.36 -3.28 6.73
CA ARG A 39 -8.63 -3.24 5.99
C ARG A 39 -9.22 -4.64 5.79
N ARG A 40 -8.40 -5.65 5.43
CA ARG A 40 -8.86 -7.04 5.27
C ARG A 40 -9.34 -7.63 6.60
N GLU A 41 -8.60 -7.43 7.68
CA GLU A 41 -8.96 -7.90 9.01
C GLU A 41 -10.26 -7.28 9.51
N VAL A 42 -10.45 -5.98 9.32
CA VAL A 42 -11.71 -5.28 9.66
C VAL A 42 -12.88 -5.86 8.87
N LEU A 43 -12.71 -6.10 7.57
CA LEU A 43 -13.79 -6.65 6.74
C LEU A 43 -14.11 -8.11 7.09
N ALA A 44 -13.10 -8.94 7.33
CA ALA A 44 -13.24 -10.34 7.71
C ALA A 44 -13.84 -10.48 9.12
N GLY A 45 -13.30 -9.76 10.10
CA GLY A 45 -13.79 -9.73 11.48
C GLY A 45 -15.16 -9.06 11.62
N SER A 46 -15.56 -8.22 10.66
CA SER A 46 -16.93 -7.73 10.55
C SER A 46 -17.87 -8.76 9.92
N TYR A 47 -17.38 -9.75 9.18
CA TYR A 47 -18.20 -10.83 8.61
C TYR A 47 -18.52 -11.89 9.67
N SER A 48 -17.54 -12.28 10.48
CA SER A 48 -17.74 -13.19 11.63
C SER A 48 -18.51 -12.51 12.76
N GLY A 49 -19.70 -13.01 13.11
CA GLY A 49 -20.52 -12.46 14.19
C GLY A 49 -21.22 -11.14 13.86
N ARG A 50 -21.42 -10.83 12.57
CA ARG A 50 -22.06 -9.58 12.12
C ARG A 50 -23.47 -9.40 12.68
N GLN A 51 -24.18 -10.50 12.93
CA GLN A 51 -25.55 -10.51 13.46
C GLN A 51 -25.64 -10.14 14.95
N SER A 52 -24.55 -10.29 15.73
CA SER A 52 -24.55 -9.98 17.17
C SER A 52 -24.00 -8.58 17.49
N ARG A 53 -23.55 -7.83 16.48
CA ARG A 53 -22.93 -6.52 16.68
C ARG A 53 -23.93 -5.37 16.49
N PRO A 54 -23.83 -4.29 17.30
CA PRO A 54 -24.64 -3.09 17.10
C PRO A 54 -24.45 -2.49 15.69
N THR A 55 -25.54 -2.02 15.08
CA THR A 55 -25.54 -1.43 13.73
C THR A 55 -24.54 -0.26 13.61
N GLY A 56 -24.45 0.60 14.62
CA GLY A 56 -23.49 1.70 14.67
C GLY A 56 -22.02 1.25 14.61
N PHE A 57 -21.70 0.08 15.17
CA PHE A 57 -20.36 -0.49 15.09
C PHE A 57 -20.02 -0.91 13.66
N ALA A 58 -20.94 -1.62 12.99
CA ALA A 58 -20.74 -2.10 11.62
C ALA A 58 -20.58 -0.93 10.63
N SER A 59 -21.43 0.09 10.74
CA SER A 59 -21.34 1.31 9.93
C SER A 59 -19.99 2.02 10.08
N LYS A 60 -19.47 2.09 11.31
CA LYS A 60 -18.16 2.69 11.59
C LYS A 60 -17.00 1.89 10.98
N MET A 61 -17.05 0.56 11.06
CA MET A 61 -16.05 -0.31 10.42
C MET A 61 -16.04 -0.16 8.89
N LEU A 62 -17.21 -0.04 8.28
CA LEU A 62 -17.33 0.22 6.84
C LEU A 62 -16.78 1.59 6.45
N ALA A 63 -17.00 2.61 7.28
CA ALA A 63 -16.44 3.95 7.07
C ALA A 63 -14.90 3.92 7.14
N ASP A 64 -14.33 3.30 8.17
CA ASP A 64 -12.87 3.14 8.33
C ASP A 64 -12.27 2.37 7.14
N ALA A 65 -12.92 1.29 6.69
CA ALA A 65 -12.47 0.51 5.53
C ALA A 65 -12.52 1.30 4.20
N LYS A 66 -13.53 2.18 4.02
CA LYS A 66 -13.64 3.07 2.86
C LYS A 66 -12.53 4.12 2.87
N LEU A 67 -12.22 4.71 4.02
CA LEU A 67 -11.12 5.66 4.17
C LEU A 67 -9.78 5.04 3.76
N ILE A 68 -9.48 3.84 4.27
CA ILE A 68 -8.26 3.13 3.91
C ILE A 68 -8.21 2.83 2.41
N ARG A 69 -9.32 2.36 1.82
CA ARG A 69 -9.37 2.09 0.38
C ARG A 69 -9.05 3.33 -0.45
N ARG A 70 -9.66 4.48 -0.12
CA ARG A 70 -9.39 5.75 -0.81
C ARG A 70 -7.93 6.18 -0.68
N THR A 71 -7.37 6.03 0.50
CA THR A 71 -5.96 6.32 0.79
C THR A 71 -5.01 5.47 -0.05
N LEU A 72 -5.28 4.16 -0.15
CA LEU A 72 -4.46 3.25 -0.95
C LEU A 72 -4.53 3.59 -2.44
N MET A 73 -5.72 3.94 -2.95
CA MET A 73 -5.89 4.38 -4.34
C MET A 73 -5.11 5.66 -4.63
N HIS A 74 -5.20 6.64 -3.73
CA HIS A 74 -4.44 7.89 -3.82
C HIS A 74 -2.94 7.61 -3.87
N ALA A 75 -2.43 6.83 -2.91
CA ALA A 75 -1.01 6.50 -2.86
C ALA A 75 -0.55 5.77 -4.13
N HIS A 76 -1.36 4.84 -4.65
CA HIS A 76 -1.03 4.15 -5.90
C HIS A 76 -0.91 5.12 -7.09
N GLN A 77 -1.87 6.03 -7.26
CA GLN A 77 -1.84 7.02 -8.34
C GLN A 77 -0.62 7.93 -8.26
N HIS A 78 -0.25 8.38 -7.05
CA HIS A 78 0.91 9.23 -6.87
C HIS A 78 2.23 8.49 -7.07
N LEU A 79 2.33 7.23 -6.63
CA LEU A 79 3.49 6.39 -6.90
C LEU A 79 3.69 6.14 -8.40
N MET A 80 2.61 5.90 -9.14
CA MET A 80 2.66 5.71 -10.61
C MET A 80 3.06 6.98 -11.37
N LYS A 81 2.81 8.17 -10.79
CA LYS A 81 3.27 9.45 -11.37
C LYS A 81 4.71 9.78 -11.01
N ALA A 82 5.12 9.46 -9.79
CA ALA A 82 6.45 9.77 -9.26
C ALA A 82 7.52 8.80 -9.76
N GLU A 83 7.15 7.57 -10.09
CA GLU A 83 8.05 6.62 -10.74
C GLU A 83 7.88 6.72 -12.26
N PRO A 84 8.96 6.94 -13.02
CA PRO A 84 8.86 6.79 -14.46
C PRO A 84 8.44 5.34 -14.75
N ILE A 85 7.39 5.17 -15.56
CA ILE A 85 6.96 3.87 -16.08
C ILE A 85 8.02 3.45 -17.11
N THR A 86 9.22 3.09 -16.64
CA THR A 86 10.20 2.42 -17.49
C THR A 86 9.78 0.96 -17.54
N ASN A 87 8.82 0.65 -18.42
CA ASN A 87 8.68 -0.72 -18.97
C ASN A 87 9.97 -1.13 -19.72
N VAL A 88 10.90 -0.19 -19.93
CA VAL A 88 12.28 -0.46 -20.31
C VAL A 88 13.00 -1.05 -19.09
N VAL A 89 13.18 -2.38 -19.10
CA VAL A 89 14.22 -3.04 -18.32
C VAL A 89 15.48 -2.21 -18.50
N SER A 90 15.99 -1.58 -17.44
CA SER A 90 17.16 -0.71 -17.57
C SER A 90 18.25 -1.51 -18.28
N PHE A 91 18.86 -0.96 -19.34
CA PHE A 91 19.88 -1.66 -20.14
C PHE A 91 20.95 -2.31 -19.25
N ASN A 92 21.29 -1.66 -18.14
CA ASN A 92 22.21 -2.18 -17.12
C ASN A 92 21.70 -3.46 -16.41
N SER A 93 20.40 -3.54 -16.11
CA SER A 93 19.79 -4.74 -15.52
C SER A 93 19.53 -5.86 -16.54
N ALA A 94 19.37 -5.53 -17.82
CA ALA A 94 19.35 -6.51 -18.91
C ALA A 94 20.76 -7.07 -19.17
N SER A 95 21.77 -6.19 -19.27
CA SER A 95 23.17 -6.56 -19.45
C SER A 95 23.69 -7.46 -18.33
N ARG A 96 23.33 -7.17 -17.07
CA ARG A 96 23.68 -8.03 -15.93
C ARG A 96 23.05 -9.42 -15.99
N ARG A 97 21.86 -9.57 -16.55
CA ARG A 97 21.24 -10.90 -16.73
C ARG A 97 21.93 -11.68 -17.85
N CYS A 98 22.31 -11.01 -18.94
CA CYS A 98 23.07 -11.65 -20.01
C CYS A 98 24.47 -12.09 -19.57
N SER A 99 25.18 -11.28 -18.78
CA SER A 99 26.52 -11.66 -18.28
C SER A 99 26.47 -12.80 -17.26
N VAL A 100 25.44 -12.84 -16.40
CA VAL A 100 25.22 -13.96 -15.46
C VAL A 100 24.82 -15.24 -16.20
N ALA A 101 23.99 -15.14 -17.23
CA ALA A 101 23.63 -16.29 -18.07
C ALA A 101 24.82 -16.82 -18.88
N ALA A 102 25.69 -15.94 -19.38
CA ALA A 102 26.92 -16.32 -20.08
C ALA A 102 27.93 -17.00 -19.15
N ALA A 103 28.10 -16.52 -17.92
CA ALA A 103 28.97 -17.13 -16.91
C ALA A 103 28.47 -18.48 -16.40
N ALA A 104 27.16 -18.76 -16.49
CA ALA A 104 26.56 -20.04 -16.12
C ALA A 104 26.58 -21.09 -17.25
N SER A 105 27.05 -20.70 -18.44
CA SER A 105 27.07 -21.54 -19.65
C SER A 105 28.50 -21.91 -20.11
N ALA A 106 29.52 -21.57 -19.31
CA ALA A 106 30.93 -21.90 -19.52
C ALA A 106 31.40 -22.89 -18.45
#